data_AF-A0A522WVM0-F1
#
_entry.id   AF-A0A522WVM0-F1
#
_cell.length_a   1.000
_cell.length_b   1.000
_cell.length_c   1.000
_cell.angle_alpha   90.00
_cell.angle_beta   90.00
_cell.angle_gamma   90.00
#
_symmetry.space_group_name_H-M   'P 1'
#
loop_
_entity.id
_entity.type
_entity.pdbx_description
1 polymer ?
#
loop_
_entity_poly.entity_id
_entity_poly.type
_entity_poly.pdbx_seq_one_letter_code
_entity_poly.pdbx_strand_id
1 'polypeptide(L)'
;MVDRRDFIKKTASSLAALGGLALLQRSGLAAATRAEASTIVDALSGKEALIKQTSRPPNYETPTHYFDAPFTPNNQFFVRYHNAVIPEVKIGDWRLRIGGDAARTPLEFSLDQLRKDFEQVEIAALCLCSGNRRGLFEPPVPGLQWGFGAMGNALWRGVRLKDVLAGAGIDKSALEVSLAGADSGVLPTTPNFVKSLPLAKALDENTLIAFEMNGEPLPHWNGFPARLIIPGWTATYWIKHLTALNVLSKPFDGYWMKTAYRIPKDRFPSGQFSSQETETAMPITEILVNSLITNLADGQAMTNAKSIEIKGVAWDCGDGIARVEVSTDGGVNWHQAALKQDYGRFSWRQWRWVFEPKHPGQYRIMARATSHSGVSQPLEPIPNPSGYHHNAVQKITIHLA
;
A
#
# COMPACT_ATOMS: atom_id res chain seq x y z
N MET A 1 -4.48 58.82 51.06
CA MET A 1 -4.88 59.02 49.65
C MET A 1 -5.03 57.64 49.03
N VAL A 2 -6.17 57.38 48.40
CA VAL A 2 -6.97 56.14 48.49
C VAL A 2 -6.29 54.85 47.97
N ASP A 3 -6.60 53.76 48.68
CA ASP A 3 -5.96 52.44 48.76
C ASP A 3 -6.41 51.44 47.65
N ARG A 4 -5.51 50.53 47.27
CA ARG A 4 -5.58 49.58 46.14
C ARG A 4 -6.53 48.39 46.35
N ARG A 5 -7.36 48.41 47.41
CA ARG A 5 -8.30 47.33 47.77
C ARG A 5 -9.75 47.55 47.31
N ASP A 6 -10.08 48.69 46.72
CA ASP A 6 -11.47 49.05 46.33
C ASP A 6 -11.83 48.81 44.85
N PHE A 7 -10.91 48.31 44.02
CA PHE A 7 -11.22 48.05 42.60
C PHE A 7 -11.85 46.66 42.35
N ILE A 8 -11.75 45.72 43.31
CA ILE A 8 -12.22 44.33 43.14
C ILE A 8 -13.66 44.10 43.68
N LYS A 9 -14.34 45.14 44.18
CA LYS A 9 -15.67 44.99 44.82
C LYS A 9 -16.87 45.60 44.07
N LYS A 10 -16.74 46.07 42.81
CA LYS A 10 -17.85 46.80 42.14
C LYS A 10 -18.22 46.37 40.71
N THR A 11 -18.17 45.07 40.40
CA THR A 11 -18.89 44.52 39.22
C THR A 11 -19.59 43.19 39.51
N ALA A 12 -19.97 42.96 40.76
CA ALA A 12 -20.92 41.92 41.12
C ALA A 12 -22.32 42.51 41.33
N SER A 13 -23.24 42.03 40.49
CA SER A 13 -24.69 41.87 40.76
C SER A 13 -25.60 43.12 40.79
N SER A 14 -26.34 43.29 39.69
CA SER A 14 -27.80 43.53 39.71
C SER A 14 -28.37 42.88 38.43
N LEU A 15 -28.89 41.64 38.54
CA LEU A 15 -30.32 41.30 38.57
C LEU A 15 -31.07 41.63 37.27
N ALA A 16 -31.99 40.85 36.74
CA ALA A 16 -32.40 39.45 36.88
C ALA A 16 -33.59 39.36 35.91
N ALA A 17 -33.63 38.37 35.03
CA ALA A 17 -34.87 37.98 34.35
C ALA A 17 -34.76 36.51 33.97
N LEU A 18 -35.57 35.70 34.67
CA LEU A 18 -36.31 34.53 34.18
C LEU A 18 -35.46 33.50 33.40
N GLY A 19 -35.09 32.34 33.93
CA GLY A 19 -35.94 31.38 34.62
C GLY A 19 -36.07 30.13 33.76
N GLY A 20 -35.49 29.02 34.21
CA GLY A 20 -35.98 27.65 33.97
C GLY A 20 -35.92 27.05 32.55
N LEU A 21 -35.41 25.82 32.49
CA LEU A 21 -35.45 24.84 31.39
C LEU A 21 -34.54 25.07 30.17
N ALA A 22 -33.36 24.45 30.20
CA ALA A 22 -32.78 23.76 29.03
C ALA A 22 -31.62 22.83 29.44
N LEU A 23 -31.86 21.93 30.40
CA LEU A 23 -31.10 20.69 30.55
C LEU A 23 -31.83 19.65 29.71
N LEU A 24 -31.35 19.42 28.48
CA LEU A 24 -31.59 18.30 27.55
C LEU A 24 -31.56 18.82 26.11
N GLN A 25 -30.57 18.34 25.34
CA GLN A 25 -30.33 18.44 23.89
C GLN A 25 -28.96 19.04 23.52
N ARG A 26 -27.90 18.34 23.93
CA ARG A 26 -26.58 18.43 23.27
C ARG A 26 -26.10 17.08 22.73
N SER A 27 -27.04 16.19 22.45
CA SER A 27 -26.83 14.90 21.79
C SER A 27 -27.70 14.87 20.54
N GLY A 28 -27.23 15.48 19.46
CA GLY A 28 -28.03 15.55 18.22
C GLY A 28 -27.43 16.31 17.03
N LEU A 29 -26.24 16.90 17.15
CA LEU A 29 -25.63 17.68 16.07
C LEU A 29 -24.17 17.29 15.74
N ALA A 30 -23.68 16.16 16.26
CA ALA A 30 -22.36 15.61 15.91
C ALA A 30 -22.45 14.35 15.04
N ALA A 31 -23.61 14.10 14.42
CA ALA A 31 -23.87 12.93 13.57
C ALA A 31 -24.56 13.36 12.26
N ALA A 32 -23.98 14.33 11.58
CA ALA A 32 -24.24 14.61 10.17
C ALA A 32 -23.04 15.36 9.64
N THR A 33 -22.55 14.97 8.45
CA THR A 33 -21.30 15.40 7.80
C THR A 33 -20.01 14.69 8.26
N ARG A 34 -20.01 13.34 8.22
CA ARG A 34 -18.80 12.68 7.70
C ARG A 34 -18.79 13.04 6.23
N ALA A 35 -18.02 14.08 5.88
CA ALA A 35 -17.85 14.48 4.50
C ALA A 35 -17.45 13.23 3.71
N GLU A 36 -18.27 12.84 2.73
CA GLU A 36 -17.74 12.15 1.57
C GLU A 36 -16.58 13.04 1.10
N ALA A 37 -15.35 12.61 1.34
CA ALA A 37 -14.20 13.25 0.74
C ALA A 37 -14.48 13.22 -0.75
N SER A 38 -14.81 14.36 -1.35
CA SER A 38 -15.17 14.44 -2.77
C SER A 38 -14.04 13.75 -3.51
N THR A 39 -14.33 12.57 -4.05
CA THR A 39 -13.30 11.75 -4.65
C THR A 39 -13.01 12.40 -5.98
N ILE A 40 -12.02 13.29 -6.02
CA ILE A 40 -11.66 13.97 -7.26
C ILE A 40 -11.08 12.90 -8.17
N VAL A 41 -11.90 12.42 -9.09
CA VAL A 41 -11.45 11.52 -10.14
C VAL A 41 -10.78 12.37 -11.21
N ASP A 42 -9.54 12.04 -11.53
CA ASP A 42 -8.71 12.79 -12.47
C ASP A 42 -7.81 11.81 -13.23
N ALA A 43 -7.41 12.19 -14.45
CA ALA A 43 -6.64 11.34 -15.35
C ALA A 43 -5.23 11.89 -15.51
N LEU A 44 -4.23 11.09 -15.14
CA LEU A 44 -2.85 11.32 -15.56
C LEU A 44 -2.69 10.93 -17.03
N SER A 45 -1.72 11.52 -17.73
CA SER A 45 -1.39 11.11 -19.10
C SER A 45 -1.13 9.60 -19.16
N GLY A 46 -1.81 8.90 -20.08
CA GLY A 46 -1.75 7.44 -20.23
C GLY A 46 -2.50 6.64 -19.17
N LYS A 47 -3.34 7.28 -18.33
CA LYS A 47 -4.19 6.63 -17.33
C LYS A 47 -5.67 6.92 -17.58
N GLU A 48 -6.51 5.99 -17.16
CA GLU A 48 -7.93 6.25 -16.95
C GLU A 48 -8.16 7.12 -15.72
N ALA A 49 -9.42 7.49 -15.48
CA ALA A 49 -9.83 8.29 -14.36
C ALA A 49 -9.56 7.53 -13.04
N LEU A 50 -8.65 8.05 -12.21
CA LEU A 50 -8.24 7.48 -10.92
C LEU A 50 -8.60 8.43 -9.78
N ILE A 51 -8.63 7.91 -8.55
CA ILE A 51 -8.89 8.70 -7.35
C ILE A 51 -7.65 9.53 -7.02
N LYS A 52 -7.68 10.85 -7.25
CA LYS A 52 -6.54 11.73 -6.97
C LYS A 52 -6.40 12.01 -5.48
N GLN A 53 -5.22 11.73 -4.95
CA GLN A 53 -4.81 12.14 -3.60
C GLN A 53 -3.97 13.42 -3.66
N THR A 54 -2.97 13.48 -4.55
CA THR A 54 -2.15 14.69 -4.78
C THR A 54 -1.73 14.79 -6.25
N SER A 55 -1.53 16.03 -6.73
CA SER A 55 -1.05 16.29 -8.09
C SER A 55 0.49 16.36 -8.19
N ARG A 56 1.17 16.95 -7.19
CA ARG A 56 2.63 17.15 -7.19
C ARG A 56 3.22 16.82 -5.81
N PRO A 57 3.90 15.67 -5.64
CA PRO A 57 4.04 14.58 -6.61
C PRO A 57 2.69 13.90 -6.94
N PRO A 58 2.57 13.20 -8.09
CA PRO A 58 1.35 12.49 -8.45
C PRO A 58 1.11 11.28 -7.56
N ASN A 59 -0.04 11.25 -6.88
CA ASN A 59 -0.52 10.10 -6.10
C ASN A 59 -1.99 9.86 -6.42
N TYR A 60 -2.28 8.69 -7.01
CA TYR A 60 -3.59 8.31 -7.55
C TYR A 60 -3.92 6.87 -7.19
N GLU A 61 -5.13 6.65 -6.71
CA GLU A 61 -5.65 5.38 -6.22
C GLU A 61 -6.57 4.73 -7.25
N THR A 62 -6.53 3.40 -7.35
CA THR A 62 -7.37 2.61 -8.25
C THR A 62 -8.75 2.41 -7.64
N PRO A 63 -9.85 2.84 -8.30
CA PRO A 63 -11.20 2.44 -7.90
C PRO A 63 -11.35 0.92 -7.78
N THR A 64 -11.97 0.43 -6.69
CA THR A 64 -12.01 -1.01 -6.36
C THR A 64 -12.72 -1.87 -7.39
N HIS A 65 -13.63 -1.31 -8.19
CA HIS A 65 -14.32 -2.04 -9.26
C HIS A 65 -13.36 -2.52 -10.37
N TYR A 66 -12.17 -1.91 -10.50
CA TYR A 66 -11.14 -2.38 -11.44
C TYR A 66 -10.40 -3.64 -10.94
N PHE A 67 -10.62 -4.09 -9.71
CA PHE A 67 -10.00 -5.31 -9.16
C PHE A 67 -10.75 -6.60 -9.52
N ASP A 68 -11.77 -6.50 -10.39
CA ASP A 68 -12.50 -7.66 -10.93
C ASP A 68 -11.69 -8.46 -11.97
N ALA A 69 -10.64 -7.87 -12.55
CA ALA A 69 -9.69 -8.55 -13.42
C ALA A 69 -8.57 -9.24 -12.60
N PRO A 70 -8.00 -10.37 -13.07
CA PRO A 70 -6.88 -11.03 -12.39
C PRO A 70 -5.63 -10.14 -12.37
N PHE A 71 -5.43 -9.32 -13.40
CA PHE A 71 -4.38 -8.31 -13.47
C PHE A 71 -5.03 -6.95 -13.67
N THR A 72 -4.65 -5.98 -12.86
CA THR A 72 -5.07 -4.60 -12.98
C THR A 72 -4.48 -4.00 -14.27
N PRO A 73 -5.31 -3.50 -15.20
CA PRO A 73 -4.83 -2.87 -16.42
C PRO A 73 -3.82 -1.74 -16.16
N ASN A 74 -2.84 -1.59 -17.06
CA ASN A 74 -1.75 -0.62 -16.91
C ASN A 74 -2.26 0.81 -16.75
N ASN A 75 -3.32 1.18 -17.48
CA ASN A 75 -3.96 2.49 -17.42
C ASN A 75 -4.83 2.71 -16.16
N GLN A 76 -5.14 1.66 -15.40
CA GLN A 76 -5.93 1.70 -14.16
C GLN A 76 -5.08 1.49 -12.89
N PHE A 77 -3.81 1.11 -13.05
CA PHE A 77 -2.91 0.82 -11.92
C PHE A 77 -2.56 2.07 -11.11
N PHE A 78 -2.62 1.97 -9.77
CA PHE A 78 -2.34 3.08 -8.87
C PHE A 78 -0.95 3.69 -9.08
N VAL A 79 -0.81 4.97 -8.69
CA VAL A 79 0.43 5.74 -8.83
C VAL A 79 0.79 6.32 -7.47
N ARG A 80 2.05 6.12 -7.06
CA ARG A 80 2.61 6.74 -5.85
C ARG A 80 3.99 7.32 -6.15
N TYR A 81 4.21 8.59 -5.82
CA TYR A 81 5.53 9.25 -5.83
C TYR A 81 5.75 10.10 -4.58
N HIS A 82 7.01 10.17 -4.14
CA HIS A 82 7.46 11.04 -3.05
C HIS A 82 8.01 12.37 -3.57
N ASN A 83 8.73 12.29 -4.68
CA ASN A 83 9.46 13.38 -5.28
C ASN A 83 8.72 13.89 -6.52
N ALA A 84 8.75 15.21 -6.70
CA ALA A 84 7.95 15.89 -7.71
C ALA A 84 8.67 16.05 -9.07
N VAL A 85 10.00 15.89 -9.11
CA VAL A 85 10.76 15.89 -10.36
C VAL A 85 10.87 14.45 -10.83
N ILE A 86 10.08 14.12 -11.86
CA ILE A 86 9.98 12.77 -12.43
C ILE A 86 10.40 12.88 -13.90
N PRO A 87 11.58 12.36 -14.29
CA PRO A 87 12.11 12.57 -15.63
C PRO A 87 11.47 11.65 -16.66
N GLU A 88 11.23 12.18 -17.86
CA GLU A 88 10.99 11.35 -19.05
C GLU A 88 12.34 10.80 -19.54
N VAL A 89 12.48 9.48 -19.47
CA VAL A 89 13.74 8.81 -19.79
C VAL A 89 13.74 8.41 -21.26
N LYS A 90 14.79 8.79 -22.00
CA LYS A 90 15.07 8.25 -23.33
C LYS A 90 15.82 6.91 -23.18
N ILE A 91 15.29 5.87 -23.81
CA ILE A 91 15.80 4.49 -23.65
C ILE A 91 17.27 4.34 -24.05
N GLY A 92 17.72 5.03 -25.11
CA GLY A 92 19.10 4.97 -25.60
C GLY A 92 20.12 5.57 -24.63
N ASP A 93 19.69 6.52 -23.80
CA ASP A 93 20.54 7.22 -22.83
C ASP A 93 20.51 6.55 -21.45
N TRP A 94 19.50 5.71 -21.20
CA TRP A 94 19.33 5.07 -19.91
C TRP A 94 20.41 4.04 -19.64
N ARG A 95 20.91 4.04 -18.41
CA ARG A 95 21.89 3.09 -17.90
C ARG A 95 21.55 2.69 -16.47
N LEU A 96 21.69 1.40 -16.17
CA LEU A 96 21.70 0.86 -14.81
C LEU A 96 23.14 0.69 -14.35
N ARG A 97 23.52 1.41 -13.29
CA ARG A 97 24.85 1.33 -12.68
C ARG A 97 24.85 0.38 -11.50
N ILE A 98 25.81 -0.52 -11.45
CA ILE A 98 26.06 -1.41 -10.32
C ILE A 98 27.41 -1.04 -9.71
N GLY A 99 27.44 -0.83 -8.40
CA GLY A 99 28.67 -0.44 -7.69
C GLY A 99 28.54 -0.65 -6.18
N GLY A 100 29.12 0.26 -5.40
CA GLY A 100 29.18 0.18 -3.94
C GLY A 100 30.52 -0.34 -3.42
N ASP A 101 30.78 -0.15 -2.13
CA ASP A 101 32.04 -0.49 -1.49
C ASP A 101 32.25 -2.00 -1.31
N ALA A 102 31.18 -2.79 -1.42
CA ALA A 102 31.21 -4.25 -1.38
C ALA A 102 30.94 -4.91 -2.75
N ALA A 103 31.02 -4.15 -3.86
CA ALA A 103 31.05 -4.69 -5.21
C ALA A 103 32.51 -4.74 -5.73
N ARG A 104 32.91 -5.85 -6.36
CA ARG A 104 34.29 -6.04 -6.84
C ARG A 104 34.56 -5.28 -8.12
N THR A 105 33.56 -5.16 -8.98
CA THR A 105 33.70 -4.51 -10.29
C THR A 105 32.48 -3.65 -10.56
N PRO A 106 32.64 -2.32 -10.74
CA PRO A 106 31.56 -1.47 -11.21
C PRO A 106 31.11 -1.91 -12.60
N LEU A 107 29.79 -2.04 -12.79
CA LEU A 107 29.19 -2.40 -14.08
C LEU A 107 28.14 -1.37 -14.48
N GLU A 108 27.91 -1.28 -15.78
CA GLU A 108 26.84 -0.47 -16.33
C GLU A 108 26.14 -1.23 -17.45
N PHE A 109 24.81 -1.28 -17.41
CA PHE A 109 23.99 -1.98 -18.40
C PHE A 109 23.02 -1.03 -19.08
N SER A 110 22.92 -1.12 -20.40
CA SER A 110 21.77 -0.62 -21.14
C SER A 110 20.56 -1.56 -20.99
N LEU A 111 19.36 -1.08 -21.34
CA LEU A 111 18.17 -1.94 -21.30
C LEU A 111 18.28 -3.12 -22.27
N ASP A 112 18.88 -2.89 -23.44
CA ASP A 112 19.09 -3.93 -24.45
C ASP A 112 20.03 -5.02 -23.96
N GLN A 113 21.10 -4.67 -23.23
CA GLN A 113 21.98 -5.65 -22.60
C GLN A 113 21.25 -6.46 -21.54
N LEU A 114 20.45 -5.82 -20.67
CA LEU A 114 19.65 -6.56 -19.69
C LEU A 114 18.74 -7.58 -20.38
N ARG A 115 18.09 -7.21 -21.50
CA ARG A 115 17.20 -8.10 -22.25
C ARG A 115 17.91 -9.24 -22.97
N LYS A 116 19.13 -9.03 -23.46
CA LYS A 116 19.88 -9.98 -24.30
C LYS A 116 20.78 -10.91 -23.49
N ASP A 117 21.41 -10.37 -22.45
CA ASP A 117 22.52 -11.03 -21.76
C ASP A 117 22.06 -11.85 -20.54
N PHE A 118 20.78 -11.70 -20.13
CA PHE A 118 20.21 -12.37 -18.96
C PHE A 118 18.91 -13.11 -19.31
N GLU A 119 18.61 -14.16 -18.54
CA GLU A 119 17.34 -14.87 -18.61
C GLU A 119 16.18 -13.92 -18.24
N GLN A 120 15.20 -13.83 -19.14
CA GLN A 120 13.98 -13.09 -18.85
C GLN A 120 12.96 -14.00 -18.18
N VAL A 121 12.47 -13.55 -17.04
CA VAL A 121 11.51 -14.28 -16.21
C VAL A 121 10.28 -13.41 -15.97
N GLU A 122 9.18 -14.08 -15.66
CA GLU A 122 7.89 -13.44 -15.47
C GLU A 122 7.28 -13.87 -14.14
N ILE A 123 6.69 -12.91 -13.42
CA ILE A 123 6.05 -13.15 -12.13
C ILE A 123 4.76 -12.34 -11.99
N ALA A 124 3.66 -13.00 -11.63
CA ALA A 124 2.46 -12.32 -11.16
C ALA A 124 2.68 -11.86 -9.72
N ALA A 125 2.62 -10.55 -9.47
CA ALA A 125 2.84 -10.02 -8.13
C ALA A 125 2.00 -8.78 -7.82
N LEU A 126 1.45 -8.76 -6.60
CA LEU A 126 0.75 -7.63 -6.02
C LEU A 126 1.73 -6.53 -5.61
N CYS A 127 1.53 -5.34 -6.17
CA CYS A 127 2.17 -4.11 -5.71
C CYS A 127 1.24 -3.42 -4.71
N LEU A 128 1.61 -3.33 -3.44
CA LEU A 128 0.77 -2.78 -2.37
C LEU A 128 1.50 -1.65 -1.64
N CYS A 129 0.90 -0.45 -1.58
CA CYS A 129 1.43 0.63 -0.76
C CYS A 129 1.38 0.25 0.73
N SER A 130 2.46 0.53 1.47
CA SER A 130 2.53 0.35 2.93
C SER A 130 1.34 0.98 3.67
N GLY A 131 0.84 2.11 3.15
CA GLY A 131 -0.26 2.88 3.73
C GLY A 131 -1.61 2.67 3.06
N ASN A 132 -1.81 1.61 2.29
CA ASN A 132 -3.15 1.28 1.79
C ASN A 132 -4.12 1.22 2.98
N ARG A 133 -5.32 1.81 2.83
CA ARG A 133 -6.35 1.97 3.87
C ARG A 133 -5.95 2.89 5.04
N ARG A 134 -4.94 3.76 4.89
CA ARG A 134 -4.59 4.73 5.94
C ARG A 134 -5.77 5.62 6.34
N GLY A 135 -6.58 6.04 5.38
CA GLY A 135 -7.74 6.91 5.64
C GLY A 135 -8.85 6.26 6.47
N LEU A 136 -8.71 4.97 6.80
CA LEU A 136 -9.68 4.20 7.58
C LEU A 136 -9.25 3.98 9.05
N PHE A 137 -8.07 4.47 9.46
CA PHE A 137 -7.69 4.45 10.87
C PHE A 137 -8.50 5.45 11.68
N GLU A 138 -8.89 5.03 12.89
CA GLU A 138 -9.53 5.88 13.88
C GLU A 138 -8.71 5.82 15.19
N PRO A 139 -8.20 6.95 15.71
CA PRO A 139 -8.25 8.29 15.12
C PRO A 139 -7.41 8.39 13.82
N PRO A 140 -7.67 9.41 12.97
CA PRO A 140 -6.88 9.65 11.76
C PRO A 140 -5.38 9.86 12.06
N VAL A 141 -4.53 9.42 11.13
CA VAL A 141 -3.07 9.50 11.26
C VAL A 141 -2.42 10.23 10.06
N PRO A 142 -1.27 10.91 10.24
CA PRO A 142 -0.61 11.65 9.17
C PRO A 142 -0.23 10.79 7.95
N GLY A 143 -0.32 11.40 6.76
CA GLY A 143 0.06 10.79 5.49
C GLY A 143 -1.01 10.94 4.41
N LEU A 144 -0.78 10.31 3.25
CA LEU A 144 -1.80 10.22 2.20
C LEU A 144 -2.96 9.35 2.70
N GLN A 145 -4.18 9.89 2.63
CA GLN A 145 -5.40 9.27 3.16
C GLN A 145 -5.98 8.28 2.14
N TRP A 146 -5.19 7.26 1.82
CA TRP A 146 -5.57 6.18 0.91
C TRP A 146 -6.82 5.45 1.41
N GLY A 147 -7.73 5.17 0.48
CA GLY A 147 -8.81 4.21 0.64
C GLY A 147 -8.31 2.78 0.42
N PHE A 148 -9.09 1.98 -0.30
CA PHE A 148 -8.81 0.55 -0.50
C PHE A 148 -7.86 0.25 -1.66
N GLY A 149 -7.61 1.22 -2.54
CA GLY A 149 -7.07 1.01 -3.88
C GLY A 149 -5.62 1.47 -4.10
N ALA A 150 -4.83 1.68 -3.04
CA ALA A 150 -3.39 1.94 -3.18
C ALA A 150 -2.63 0.63 -3.42
N MET A 151 -3.11 -0.15 -4.41
CA MET A 151 -2.64 -1.47 -4.77
C MET A 151 -2.99 -1.82 -6.22
N GLY A 152 -2.27 -2.79 -6.78
CA GLY A 152 -2.61 -3.38 -8.07
C GLY A 152 -1.82 -4.66 -8.31
N ASN A 153 -2.41 -5.62 -9.01
CA ASN A 153 -1.78 -6.88 -9.36
C ASN A 153 -1.41 -6.88 -10.83
N ALA A 154 -0.19 -7.29 -11.17
CA ALA A 154 0.25 -7.32 -12.56
C ALA A 154 1.20 -8.48 -12.81
N LEU A 155 1.34 -8.82 -14.08
CA LEU A 155 2.35 -9.73 -14.58
C LEU A 155 3.60 -8.92 -14.91
N TRP A 156 4.69 -9.16 -14.19
CA TRP A 156 5.94 -8.41 -14.32
C TRP A 156 6.98 -9.25 -15.01
N ARG A 157 7.58 -8.72 -16.09
CA ARG A 157 8.63 -9.40 -16.84
C ARG A 157 9.93 -8.59 -16.82
N GLY A 158 11.03 -9.30 -16.61
CA GLY A 158 12.33 -8.71 -16.35
C GLY A 158 13.43 -9.72 -16.18
N VAL A 159 14.53 -9.29 -15.57
CA VAL A 159 15.67 -10.14 -15.21
C VAL A 159 15.79 -10.26 -13.69
N ARG A 160 16.32 -11.37 -13.19
CA ARG A 160 16.51 -11.55 -11.75
C ARG A 160 17.63 -10.63 -11.26
N LEU A 161 17.39 -9.92 -10.18
CA LEU A 161 18.37 -9.01 -9.57
C LEU A 161 19.66 -9.76 -9.19
N LYS A 162 19.52 -10.99 -8.69
CA LYS A 162 20.65 -11.84 -8.29
C LYS A 162 21.64 -12.08 -9.43
N ASP A 163 21.16 -12.25 -10.66
CA ASP A 163 21.99 -12.57 -11.82
C ASP A 163 22.76 -11.32 -12.29
N VAL A 164 22.10 -10.16 -12.26
CA VAL A 164 22.73 -8.87 -12.56
C VAL A 164 23.81 -8.53 -11.52
N LEU A 165 23.55 -8.77 -10.22
CA LEU A 165 24.52 -8.54 -9.15
C LEU A 165 25.68 -9.55 -9.19
N ALA A 166 25.45 -10.79 -9.63
CA ALA A 166 26.50 -11.80 -9.75
C ALA A 166 27.63 -11.34 -10.69
N GLY A 167 27.29 -10.63 -11.78
CA GLY A 167 28.27 -10.06 -12.71
C GLY A 167 29.23 -9.07 -12.06
N ALA A 168 28.77 -8.28 -11.07
CA ALA A 168 29.59 -7.28 -10.39
C ALA A 168 30.55 -7.89 -9.34
N GLY A 169 30.31 -9.15 -8.94
CA GLY A 169 31.01 -9.83 -7.87
C GLY A 169 30.71 -9.22 -6.50
N ILE A 170 30.10 -9.99 -5.61
CA ILE A 170 29.73 -9.52 -4.26
C ILE A 170 30.85 -9.88 -3.27
N ASP A 171 31.31 -8.89 -2.50
CA ASP A 171 32.28 -9.13 -1.43
C ASP A 171 31.61 -9.82 -0.21
N LYS A 172 32.40 -10.57 0.57
CA LYS A 172 31.91 -11.27 1.77
C LYS A 172 31.39 -10.32 2.85
N SER A 173 31.84 -9.05 2.83
CA SER A 173 31.37 -8.01 3.74
C SER A 173 30.00 -7.41 3.35
N ALA A 174 29.45 -7.75 2.18
CA ALA A 174 28.19 -7.20 1.71
C ALA A 174 27.04 -7.51 2.68
N LEU A 175 26.29 -6.46 3.02
CA LEU A 175 25.19 -6.49 3.97
C LEU A 175 23.86 -6.11 3.32
N GLU A 176 23.88 -5.03 2.53
CA GLU A 176 22.69 -4.47 1.88
C GLU A 176 22.96 -4.15 0.42
N VAL A 177 21.87 -3.99 -0.35
CA VAL A 177 21.91 -3.36 -1.67
C VAL A 177 21.04 -2.11 -1.63
N SER A 178 21.64 -0.93 -1.78
CA SER A 178 20.88 0.32 -1.95
C SER A 178 20.35 0.45 -3.38
N LEU A 179 19.17 1.06 -3.49
CA LEU A 179 18.32 1.07 -4.67
C LEU A 179 17.93 2.51 -4.97
N ALA A 180 18.38 3.07 -6.09
CA ALA A 180 18.13 4.46 -6.46
C ALA A 180 17.33 4.59 -7.76
N GLY A 181 16.33 5.47 -7.73
CA GLY A 181 15.57 5.89 -8.90
C GLY A 181 16.06 7.23 -9.47
N ALA A 182 15.51 7.61 -10.61
CA ALA A 182 15.81 8.89 -11.27
C ALA A 182 15.02 10.09 -10.72
N ASP A 183 14.02 9.86 -9.85
CA ASP A 183 13.18 10.93 -9.31
C ASP A 183 13.89 11.73 -8.21
N SER A 184 13.69 13.05 -8.21
CA SER A 184 14.38 13.97 -7.29
C SER A 184 13.46 15.04 -6.72
N GLY A 185 13.88 15.60 -5.59
CA GLY A 185 13.15 16.69 -4.97
C GLY A 185 13.28 18.00 -5.74
N VAL A 186 12.34 18.91 -5.53
CA VAL A 186 12.39 20.25 -6.14
C VAL A 186 13.53 21.07 -5.57
N LEU A 187 13.81 20.90 -4.28
CA LEU A 187 14.92 21.55 -3.60
C LEU A 187 16.07 20.55 -3.43
N PRO A 188 17.34 20.97 -3.60
CA PRO A 188 18.50 20.09 -3.39
C PRO A 188 18.58 19.47 -1.99
N THR A 189 17.95 20.10 -0.99
CA THR A 189 17.89 19.61 0.39
C THR A 189 16.85 18.50 0.60
N THR A 190 15.98 18.26 -0.37
CA THR A 190 14.98 17.19 -0.30
C THR A 190 15.68 15.84 -0.53
N PRO A 191 15.56 14.86 0.39
CA PRO A 191 16.22 13.57 0.22
C PRO A 191 15.78 12.83 -1.06
N ASN A 192 16.76 12.37 -1.85
CA ASN A 192 16.50 11.46 -2.97
C ASN A 192 15.77 10.20 -2.49
N PHE A 193 14.88 9.65 -3.32
CA PHE A 193 14.15 8.43 -2.97
C PHE A 193 15.04 7.19 -3.18
N VAL A 194 15.82 6.86 -2.16
CA VAL A 194 16.70 5.69 -2.12
C VAL A 194 16.26 4.75 -1.01
N LYS A 195 16.11 3.47 -1.35
CA LYS A 195 15.81 2.39 -0.40
C LYS A 195 17.00 1.44 -0.33
N SER A 196 16.95 0.47 0.56
CA SER A 196 17.86 -0.67 0.52
C SER A 196 17.11 -1.97 0.74
N LEU A 197 17.75 -3.08 0.36
CA LEU A 197 17.33 -4.44 0.68
C LEU A 197 18.43 -5.13 1.49
N PRO A 198 18.09 -6.02 2.42
CA PRO A 198 19.08 -6.95 2.96
C PRO A 198 19.58 -7.83 1.81
N LEU A 199 20.87 -8.21 1.84
CA LEU A 199 21.49 -8.94 0.74
C LEU A 199 20.71 -10.21 0.35
N ALA A 200 20.22 -10.95 1.34
CA ALA A 200 19.42 -12.16 1.11
C ALA A 200 18.17 -11.88 0.25
N LYS A 201 17.46 -10.76 0.48
CA LYS A 201 16.29 -10.40 -0.32
C LYS A 201 16.67 -9.88 -1.71
N ALA A 202 17.81 -9.20 -1.84
CA ALA A 202 18.33 -8.78 -3.14
C ALA A 202 18.73 -9.97 -4.01
N LEU A 203 19.22 -11.06 -3.40
CA LEU A 203 19.61 -12.30 -4.06
C LEU A 203 18.47 -13.33 -4.19
N ASP A 204 17.29 -13.03 -3.66
CA ASP A 204 16.11 -13.87 -3.80
C ASP A 204 15.79 -14.10 -5.28
N GLU A 205 15.42 -15.33 -5.62
CA GLU A 205 15.11 -15.71 -7.00
C GLU A 205 13.96 -14.91 -7.60
N ASN A 206 13.03 -14.39 -6.79
CA ASN A 206 11.83 -13.68 -7.21
C ASN A 206 12.02 -12.15 -7.24
N THR A 207 13.17 -11.62 -6.79
CA THR A 207 13.45 -10.19 -6.88
C THR A 207 13.89 -9.84 -8.30
N LEU A 208 13.12 -9.00 -9.00
CA LEU A 208 13.34 -8.68 -10.41
C LEU A 208 13.68 -7.22 -10.64
N ILE A 209 14.46 -6.97 -11.69
CA ILE A 209 14.46 -5.71 -12.44
C ILE A 209 13.50 -5.91 -13.62
N ALA A 210 12.28 -5.40 -13.49
CA ALA A 210 11.25 -5.48 -14.53
C ALA A 210 11.35 -4.32 -15.52
N PHE A 211 11.07 -4.59 -16.78
CA PHE A 211 10.93 -3.61 -17.86
C PHE A 211 9.61 -3.75 -18.64
N GLU A 212 8.86 -4.81 -18.35
CA GLU A 212 7.53 -5.07 -18.89
C GLU A 212 6.52 -5.32 -17.77
N MET A 213 5.28 -4.89 -18.02
CA MET A 213 4.14 -4.99 -17.13
C MET A 213 2.90 -5.33 -17.95
N ASN A 214 2.27 -6.47 -17.65
CA ASN A 214 1.12 -7.02 -18.38
C ASN A 214 1.39 -7.18 -19.90
N GLY A 215 2.57 -7.67 -20.27
CA GLY A 215 2.96 -7.91 -21.66
C GLY A 215 3.38 -6.67 -22.45
N GLU A 216 3.32 -5.48 -21.86
CA GLU A 216 3.68 -4.20 -22.48
C GLU A 216 4.88 -3.57 -21.79
N PRO A 217 5.63 -2.65 -22.45
CA PRO A 217 6.63 -1.83 -21.78
C PRO A 217 6.04 -1.12 -20.56
N LEU A 218 6.85 -0.94 -19.50
CA LEU A 218 6.40 -0.23 -18.31
C LEU A 218 5.80 1.15 -18.66
N PRO A 219 4.59 1.49 -18.16
CA PRO A 219 4.10 2.86 -18.25
C PRO A 219 5.02 3.83 -17.51
N HIS A 220 5.09 5.09 -17.98
CA HIS A 220 5.90 6.14 -17.36
C HIS A 220 5.69 6.22 -15.83
N TRP A 221 4.44 6.40 -15.39
CA TRP A 221 4.09 6.53 -13.96
C TRP A 221 4.34 5.27 -13.12
N ASN A 222 4.59 4.14 -13.78
CA ASN A 222 4.87 2.85 -13.18
C ASN A 222 6.35 2.48 -13.26
N GLY A 223 7.22 3.35 -13.76
CA GLY A 223 8.67 3.26 -13.59
C GLY A 223 9.46 2.96 -14.86
N PHE A 224 8.95 3.30 -16.04
CA PHE A 224 9.72 3.23 -17.28
C PHE A 224 11.13 3.84 -17.14
N PRO A 225 12.19 3.23 -17.73
CA PRO A 225 12.18 2.00 -18.51
C PRO A 225 12.34 0.73 -17.69
N ALA A 226 12.77 0.84 -16.44
CA ALA A 226 12.98 -0.29 -15.55
C ALA A 226 12.65 0.04 -14.10
N ARG A 227 12.12 -0.94 -13.38
CA ARG A 227 11.81 -0.84 -11.95
C ARG A 227 12.19 -2.11 -11.19
N LEU A 228 12.35 -2.01 -9.89
CA LEU A 228 12.41 -3.20 -9.04
C LEU A 228 11.02 -3.73 -8.73
N ILE A 229 10.93 -5.06 -8.67
CA ILE A 229 9.79 -5.84 -8.21
C ILE A 229 10.30 -6.72 -7.06
N ILE A 230 9.70 -6.58 -5.88
CA ILE A 230 10.07 -7.32 -4.67
C ILE A 230 8.82 -8.04 -4.16
N PRO A 231 8.46 -9.18 -4.77
CA PRO A 231 7.22 -9.89 -4.46
C PRO A 231 7.12 -10.21 -2.96
N GLY A 232 5.90 -10.06 -2.43
CA GLY A 232 5.59 -10.26 -1.01
C GLY A 232 5.96 -9.10 -0.10
N TRP A 233 6.73 -8.11 -0.55
CA TRP A 233 7.09 -6.92 0.22
C TRP A 233 6.27 -5.70 -0.20
N THR A 234 6.09 -4.77 0.74
CA THR A 234 5.41 -3.51 0.46
C THR A 234 6.12 -2.72 -0.64
N ALA A 235 5.36 -1.99 -1.45
CA ALA A 235 5.83 -1.35 -2.68
C ALA A 235 6.83 -0.21 -2.47
N THR A 236 7.14 0.18 -1.23
CA THR A 236 8.16 1.21 -0.95
C THR A 236 9.52 0.81 -1.49
N TYR A 237 9.85 -0.48 -1.53
CA TYR A 237 11.12 -1.00 -2.07
C TYR A 237 11.13 -1.13 -3.60
N TRP A 238 9.97 -1.05 -4.25
CA TRP A 238 9.80 -1.29 -5.68
C TRP A 238 10.19 -0.06 -6.48
N ILE A 239 11.47 0.33 -6.38
CA ILE A 239 12.04 1.56 -6.95
C ILE A 239 11.72 1.65 -8.43
N LYS A 240 11.14 2.79 -8.81
CA LYS A 240 10.79 3.14 -10.19
C LYS A 240 11.92 3.94 -10.83
N HIS A 241 11.97 3.92 -12.16
CA HIS A 241 13.00 4.64 -12.92
C HIS A 241 14.39 4.28 -12.41
N LEU A 242 14.65 2.98 -12.22
CA LEU A 242 15.85 2.47 -11.56
C LEU A 242 17.09 2.95 -12.32
N THR A 243 18.08 3.47 -11.60
CA THR A 243 19.32 4.00 -12.20
C THR A 243 20.58 3.45 -11.55
N ALA A 244 20.53 3.11 -10.25
CA ALA A 244 21.69 2.58 -9.56
C ALA A 244 21.35 1.53 -8.49
N LEU A 245 22.26 0.58 -8.37
CA LEU A 245 22.31 -0.43 -7.31
C LEU A 245 23.71 -0.38 -6.70
N ASN A 246 23.82 -0.14 -5.40
CA ASN A 246 25.12 -0.21 -4.71
C ASN A 246 25.11 -1.30 -3.65
N VAL A 247 26.05 -2.23 -3.74
CA VAL A 247 26.31 -3.28 -2.74
C VAL A 247 27.11 -2.66 -1.61
N LEU A 248 26.55 -2.68 -0.40
CA LEU A 248 27.06 -1.95 0.75
C LEU A 248 27.57 -2.88 1.83
N SER A 249 28.73 -2.56 2.42
CA SER A 249 29.25 -3.28 3.60
C SER A 249 28.62 -2.84 4.93
N LYS A 250 27.83 -1.76 4.90
CA LYS A 250 27.21 -1.13 6.07
C LYS A 250 25.72 -0.87 5.83
N PRO A 251 24.92 -0.74 6.91
CA PRO A 251 23.52 -0.37 6.78
C PRO A 251 23.37 0.98 6.06
N PHE A 252 22.48 1.05 5.08
CA PHE A 252 22.19 2.31 4.40
C PHE A 252 21.44 3.28 5.33
N ASP A 253 21.94 4.50 5.49
CA ASP A 253 21.44 5.45 6.49
C ASP A 253 20.55 6.57 5.92
N GLY A 254 20.14 6.45 4.65
CA GLY A 254 19.28 7.42 3.99
C GLY A 254 17.89 7.56 4.62
N TYR A 255 17.30 8.76 4.50
CA TYR A 255 16.03 9.14 5.17
C TYR A 255 14.89 8.12 4.98
N TRP A 256 14.70 7.61 3.75
CA TRP A 256 13.62 6.68 3.43
C TRP A 256 13.81 5.25 3.97
N MET A 257 14.96 4.96 4.58
CA MET A 257 15.26 3.74 5.32
C MET A 257 15.39 4.00 6.82
N LYS A 258 16.19 4.98 7.20
CA LYS A 258 16.50 5.30 8.61
C LYS A 258 15.30 5.88 9.36
N THR A 259 14.50 6.71 8.70
CA THR A 259 13.45 7.52 9.37
C THR A 259 12.05 7.15 8.89
N ALA A 260 11.82 7.13 7.58
CA ALA A 260 10.51 6.83 7.02
C ALA A 260 10.25 5.31 6.93
N TYR A 261 9.00 4.92 6.70
CA TYR A 261 8.58 3.53 6.49
C TYR A 261 8.96 2.59 7.65
N ARG A 262 8.89 3.09 8.88
CA ARG A 262 9.09 2.32 10.11
C ARG A 262 7.77 1.89 10.73
N ILE A 263 7.76 0.70 11.33
CA ILE A 263 6.67 0.14 12.11
C ILE A 263 7.17 -0.25 13.51
N PRO A 264 6.31 -0.24 14.54
CA PRO A 264 6.70 -0.69 15.88
C PRO A 264 7.12 -2.17 15.85
N LYS A 265 8.28 -2.48 16.43
CA LYS A 265 8.92 -3.81 16.34
C LYS A 265 8.03 -4.93 16.90
N ASP A 266 7.39 -4.72 18.05
CA ASP A 266 6.64 -5.77 18.77
C ASP A 266 5.14 -5.82 18.43
N ARG A 267 4.72 -5.16 17.33
CA ARG A 267 3.30 -5.05 16.96
C ARG A 267 2.95 -5.75 15.65
N PHE A 268 3.95 -6.13 14.88
CA PHE A 268 3.82 -6.76 13.58
C PHE A 268 4.84 -7.91 13.49
N PRO A 269 4.64 -8.89 12.60
CA PRO A 269 5.65 -9.93 12.35
C PRO A 269 7.03 -9.32 12.09
N SER A 270 8.06 -9.85 12.74
CA SER A 270 9.42 -9.36 12.60
C SER A 270 9.88 -9.49 11.14
N GLY A 271 10.40 -8.41 10.58
CA GLY A 271 10.91 -8.41 9.20
C GLY A 271 12.28 -9.09 9.07
N GLN A 272 12.64 -9.46 7.84
CA GLN A 272 13.95 -10.04 7.53
C GLN A 272 15.06 -8.97 7.36
N PHE A 273 14.99 -7.84 8.08
CA PHE A 273 15.85 -6.68 7.84
C PHE A 273 16.55 -6.17 9.11
N SER A 274 17.22 -7.09 9.80
CA SER A 274 17.86 -6.86 11.11
C SER A 274 18.88 -5.71 11.13
N SER A 275 19.62 -5.48 10.05
CA SER A 275 20.62 -4.40 9.94
C SER A 275 20.03 -2.99 10.09
N GLN A 276 18.73 -2.86 9.89
CA GLN A 276 18.00 -1.60 9.96
C GLN A 276 17.14 -1.50 11.23
N GLU A 277 17.02 -2.53 12.04
CA GLU A 277 16.18 -2.50 13.24
C GLU A 277 16.76 -1.60 14.34
N THR A 278 15.86 -0.93 15.07
CA THR A 278 16.18 -0.28 16.33
C THR A 278 15.48 -1.00 17.48
N GLU A 279 15.70 -0.53 18.71
CA GLU A 279 15.03 -1.07 19.89
C GLU A 279 13.50 -1.01 19.78
N THR A 280 12.96 0.05 19.19
CA THR A 280 11.50 0.32 19.19
C THR A 280 10.85 0.16 17.83
N ALA A 281 11.62 0.17 16.74
CA ALA A 281 11.08 0.21 15.39
C ALA A 281 11.90 -0.61 14.39
N MET A 282 11.21 -1.14 13.40
CA MET A 282 11.82 -1.85 12.27
C MET A 282 11.30 -1.29 10.95
N PRO A 283 12.02 -1.48 9.82
CA PRO A 283 11.46 -1.19 8.51
C PRO A 283 10.21 -2.04 8.26
N ILE A 284 9.20 -1.44 7.64
CA ILE A 284 8.10 -2.21 7.07
C ILE A 284 8.63 -3.08 5.95
N THR A 285 8.30 -4.37 5.89
CA THR A 285 8.83 -5.29 4.86
C THR A 285 7.69 -6.04 4.18
N GLU A 286 7.37 -7.24 4.64
CA GLU A 286 6.36 -8.14 4.07
C GLU A 286 4.94 -7.59 4.19
N ILE A 287 4.11 -7.81 3.17
CA ILE A 287 2.67 -7.51 3.24
C ILE A 287 1.95 -8.53 4.10
N LEU A 288 0.90 -8.12 4.80
CA LEU A 288 0.12 -9.03 5.66
C LEU A 288 -1.00 -9.72 4.88
N VAL A 289 -1.43 -10.88 5.39
CA VAL A 289 -2.67 -11.54 4.95
C VAL A 289 -3.83 -10.55 5.00
N ASN A 290 -4.56 -10.43 3.89
CA ASN A 290 -5.64 -9.47 3.74
C ASN A 290 -6.66 -9.92 2.70
N SER A 291 -7.84 -9.31 2.72
CA SER A 291 -8.89 -9.50 1.72
C SER A 291 -9.72 -8.23 1.55
N LEU A 292 -10.36 -8.13 0.38
CA LEU A 292 -11.19 -7.01 -0.02
C LEU A 292 -12.38 -7.51 -0.83
N ILE A 293 -13.58 -7.09 -0.43
CA ILE A 293 -14.82 -7.17 -1.21
C ILE A 293 -14.78 -6.02 -2.23
N THR A 294 -14.94 -6.35 -3.52
CA THR A 294 -14.72 -5.37 -4.61
C THR A 294 -16.01 -4.88 -5.25
N ASN A 295 -17.11 -5.64 -5.11
CA ASN A 295 -18.34 -5.42 -5.88
C ASN A 295 -19.53 -4.88 -5.07
N LEU A 296 -19.33 -4.61 -3.78
CA LEU A 296 -20.34 -4.04 -2.89
C LEU A 296 -19.83 -2.75 -2.25
N ALA A 297 -20.73 -1.81 -2.02
CA ALA A 297 -20.46 -0.57 -1.30
C ALA A 297 -21.13 -0.58 0.08
N ASP A 298 -20.52 0.10 1.05
CA ASP A 298 -21.15 0.30 2.36
C ASP A 298 -22.40 1.17 2.22
N GLY A 299 -23.50 0.74 2.85
CA GLY A 299 -24.82 1.36 2.72
C GLY A 299 -25.56 1.03 1.42
N GLN A 300 -25.04 0.13 0.56
CA GLN A 300 -25.68 -0.19 -0.72
C GLN A 300 -27.11 -0.72 -0.52
N ALA A 301 -28.07 -0.05 -1.16
CA ALA A 301 -29.45 -0.50 -1.21
C ALA A 301 -29.68 -1.47 -2.38
N MET A 302 -30.43 -2.54 -2.12
CA MET A 302 -30.83 -3.55 -3.10
C MET A 302 -32.32 -3.83 -2.94
N THR A 303 -33.01 -4.10 -4.04
CA THR A 303 -34.46 -4.37 -4.04
C THR A 303 -34.71 -5.75 -4.65
N ASN A 304 -35.48 -6.60 -3.96
CA ASN A 304 -35.89 -7.92 -4.45
C ASN A 304 -34.74 -8.84 -4.90
N ALA A 305 -33.53 -8.67 -4.35
CA ALA A 305 -32.38 -9.51 -4.67
C ALA A 305 -32.52 -10.89 -4.02
N LYS A 306 -32.87 -11.91 -4.82
CA LYS A 306 -32.97 -13.31 -4.37
C LYS A 306 -31.61 -14.00 -4.23
N SER A 307 -30.60 -13.47 -4.90
CA SER A 307 -29.23 -13.98 -4.92
C SER A 307 -28.28 -12.80 -5.09
N ILE A 308 -27.26 -12.72 -4.24
CA ILE A 308 -26.26 -11.65 -4.21
C ILE A 308 -24.89 -12.32 -4.34
N GLU A 309 -24.18 -12.05 -5.45
CA GLU A 309 -22.77 -12.45 -5.55
C GLU A 309 -21.92 -11.51 -4.69
N ILE A 310 -21.12 -12.08 -3.80
CA ILE A 310 -20.12 -11.39 -3.00
C ILE A 310 -18.77 -11.87 -3.50
N LYS A 311 -17.97 -10.97 -4.07
CA LYS A 311 -16.68 -11.31 -4.68
C LYS A 311 -15.59 -10.31 -4.31
N GLY A 312 -14.37 -10.74 -4.52
CA GLY A 312 -13.22 -9.92 -4.18
C GLY A 312 -11.88 -10.58 -4.45
N VAL A 313 -10.87 -10.02 -3.80
CA VAL A 313 -9.47 -10.47 -3.85
C VAL A 313 -8.94 -10.72 -2.44
N ALA A 314 -8.00 -11.64 -2.30
CA ALA A 314 -7.26 -11.93 -1.08
C ALA A 314 -5.78 -12.13 -1.40
N TRP A 315 -4.88 -11.82 -0.47
CA TRP A 315 -3.44 -11.91 -0.70
C TRP A 315 -2.65 -12.03 0.60
N ASP A 316 -1.39 -12.40 0.49
CA ASP A 316 -0.41 -12.43 1.57
C ASP A 316 1.01 -12.18 1.05
N CYS A 317 2.04 -12.45 1.86
CA CYS A 317 3.44 -12.23 1.49
C CYS A 317 4.07 -13.30 0.58
N GLY A 318 3.31 -14.30 0.12
CA GLY A 318 3.85 -15.41 -0.68
C GLY A 318 3.69 -16.80 -0.07
N ASP A 319 2.99 -16.92 1.05
CA ASP A 319 2.62 -18.21 1.65
C ASP A 319 1.41 -18.84 0.92
N GLY A 320 0.58 -18.00 0.30
CA GLY A 320 -0.59 -18.37 -0.49
C GLY A 320 -1.88 -18.41 0.35
N ILE A 321 -2.99 -18.04 -0.26
CA ILE A 321 -4.31 -18.02 0.39
C ILE A 321 -4.92 -19.43 0.42
N ALA A 322 -5.06 -19.99 1.62
CA ALA A 322 -5.69 -21.29 1.82
C ALA A 322 -7.22 -21.24 1.73
N ARG A 323 -7.83 -20.20 2.30
CA ARG A 323 -9.28 -19.99 2.24
C ARG A 323 -9.66 -18.53 2.43
N VAL A 324 -10.85 -18.20 1.92
CA VAL A 324 -11.57 -16.97 2.24
C VAL A 324 -12.93 -17.37 2.79
N GLU A 325 -13.33 -16.75 3.88
CA GLU A 325 -14.61 -16.95 4.52
C GLU A 325 -15.42 -15.65 4.45
N VAL A 326 -16.73 -15.78 4.21
CA VAL A 326 -17.68 -14.66 4.15
C VAL A 326 -18.74 -14.84 5.23
N SER A 327 -19.04 -13.76 5.93
CA SER A 327 -20.15 -13.68 6.89
C SER A 327 -21.14 -12.62 6.42
N THR A 328 -22.43 -12.82 6.68
CA THR A 328 -23.51 -11.86 6.38
C THR A 328 -24.25 -11.37 7.63
N ASP A 329 -23.84 -11.84 8.81
CA ASP A 329 -24.46 -11.58 10.10
C ASP A 329 -23.49 -10.92 11.10
N GLY A 330 -22.46 -10.24 10.58
CA GLY A 330 -21.50 -9.51 11.40
C GLY A 330 -20.47 -10.41 12.09
N GLY A 331 -20.16 -11.55 11.49
CA GLY A 331 -19.10 -12.46 11.93
C GLY A 331 -19.56 -13.57 12.87
N VAL A 332 -20.87 -13.80 13.02
CA VAL A 332 -21.42 -14.89 13.85
C VAL A 332 -21.29 -16.22 13.11
N ASN A 333 -21.72 -16.27 11.85
CA ASN A 333 -21.56 -17.43 10.98
C ASN A 333 -20.66 -17.10 9.79
N TRP A 334 -19.82 -18.06 9.40
CA TRP A 334 -18.84 -17.93 8.33
C TRP A 334 -19.03 -19.04 7.30
N HIS A 335 -18.99 -18.67 6.02
CA HIS A 335 -19.14 -19.58 4.89
C HIS A 335 -17.90 -19.51 4.00
N GLN A 336 -17.38 -20.66 3.60
CA GLN A 336 -16.22 -20.71 2.72
C GLN A 336 -16.59 -20.23 1.31
N ALA A 337 -15.84 -19.25 0.81
CA ALA A 337 -15.93 -18.76 -0.56
C ALA A 337 -15.14 -19.67 -1.52
N ALA A 338 -15.57 -19.72 -2.77
CA ALA A 338 -14.85 -20.39 -3.84
C ALA A 338 -13.67 -19.51 -4.30
N LEU A 339 -12.45 -20.02 -4.16
CA LEU A 339 -11.25 -19.40 -4.74
C LEU A 339 -11.23 -19.65 -6.26
N LYS A 340 -10.89 -18.63 -7.05
CA LYS A 340 -10.78 -18.72 -8.52
C LYS A 340 -9.41 -19.26 -8.94
N GLN A 341 -8.96 -19.01 -10.17
CA GLN A 341 -7.65 -19.42 -10.66
C GLN A 341 -6.50 -18.87 -9.80
N ASP A 342 -5.48 -19.69 -9.60
CA ASP A 342 -4.19 -19.29 -9.02
C ASP A 342 -3.27 -18.75 -10.12
N TYR A 343 -2.69 -17.57 -9.90
CA TYR A 343 -1.67 -17.00 -10.79
C TYR A 343 -0.28 -17.01 -10.15
N GLY A 344 -0.12 -17.66 -8.99
CA GLY A 344 1.13 -17.78 -8.25
C GLY A 344 1.06 -17.11 -6.88
N ARG A 345 1.91 -17.57 -5.96
CA ARG A 345 1.88 -17.22 -4.53
C ARG A 345 1.96 -15.73 -4.20
N PHE A 346 2.52 -14.91 -5.09
CA PHE A 346 2.64 -13.46 -4.89
C PHE A 346 1.53 -12.65 -5.59
N SER A 347 0.73 -13.29 -6.43
CA SER A 347 -0.49 -12.71 -6.97
C SER A 347 -1.56 -12.68 -5.90
N TRP A 348 -2.53 -11.78 -6.02
CA TRP A 348 -3.78 -11.99 -5.29
C TRP A 348 -4.50 -13.26 -5.78
N ARG A 349 -5.38 -13.78 -4.93
CA ARG A 349 -6.34 -14.83 -5.24
C ARG A 349 -7.73 -14.23 -5.29
N GLN A 350 -8.36 -14.26 -6.46
CA GLN A 350 -9.76 -13.86 -6.58
C GLN A 350 -10.66 -14.90 -5.93
N TRP A 351 -11.78 -14.47 -5.36
CA TRP A 351 -12.75 -15.34 -4.68
C TRP A 351 -14.18 -14.87 -4.93
N ARG A 352 -15.14 -15.77 -4.76
CA ARG A 352 -16.58 -15.45 -4.80
C ARG A 352 -17.40 -16.35 -3.90
N TRP A 353 -18.53 -15.85 -3.45
CA TRP A 353 -19.56 -16.60 -2.73
C TRP A 353 -20.94 -16.05 -3.12
N VAL A 354 -21.94 -16.92 -3.20
CA VAL A 354 -23.30 -16.52 -3.55
C VAL A 354 -24.16 -16.58 -2.30
N PHE A 355 -24.75 -15.45 -1.95
CA PHE A 355 -25.62 -15.29 -0.80
C PHE A 355 -27.08 -15.28 -1.22
N GLU A 356 -27.90 -16.13 -0.60
CA GLU A 356 -29.36 -16.13 -0.77
C GLU A 356 -30.01 -15.56 0.50
N PRO A 357 -30.36 -14.25 0.51
CA PRO A 357 -30.99 -13.63 1.68
C PRO A 357 -32.38 -14.23 1.92
N LYS A 358 -32.67 -14.56 3.18
CA LYS A 358 -33.95 -15.18 3.57
C LYS A 358 -35.06 -14.17 3.81
N HIS A 359 -34.71 -12.95 4.22
CA HIS A 359 -35.64 -11.90 4.59
C HIS A 359 -35.12 -10.52 4.14
N PRO A 360 -35.99 -9.53 3.90
CA PRO A 360 -35.58 -8.13 3.82
C PRO A 360 -34.90 -7.67 5.12
N GLY A 361 -34.02 -6.68 5.02
CA GLY A 361 -33.35 -6.10 6.18
C GLY A 361 -31.90 -5.72 5.92
N GLN A 362 -31.21 -5.42 7.03
CA GLN A 362 -29.80 -5.05 7.02
C GLN A 362 -28.93 -6.31 7.14
N TYR A 363 -27.95 -6.45 6.25
CA TYR A 363 -26.92 -7.49 6.33
C TYR A 363 -25.55 -6.86 6.55
N ARG A 364 -24.77 -7.45 7.46
CA ARG A 364 -23.39 -7.03 7.76
C ARG A 364 -22.44 -8.04 7.13
N ILE A 365 -21.93 -7.68 5.97
CA ILE A 365 -21.05 -8.50 5.15
C ILE A 365 -19.61 -8.32 5.60
N MET A 366 -18.92 -9.43 5.82
CA MET A 366 -17.51 -9.47 6.20
C MET A 366 -16.77 -10.51 5.36
N ALA A 367 -15.52 -10.25 5.02
CA ALA A 367 -14.64 -11.20 4.33
C ALA A 367 -13.32 -11.33 5.07
N ARG A 368 -12.89 -12.58 5.32
CA ARG A 368 -11.67 -12.91 6.05
C ARG A 368 -10.86 -13.94 5.28
N ALA A 369 -9.61 -13.59 4.97
CA ALA A 369 -8.65 -14.53 4.39
C ALA A 369 -7.80 -15.22 5.48
N THR A 370 -7.40 -16.46 5.19
CA THR A 370 -6.40 -17.22 5.94
C THR A 370 -5.38 -17.81 4.97
N SER A 371 -4.09 -17.64 5.25
CA SER A 371 -2.99 -18.19 4.45
C SER A 371 -2.74 -19.68 4.75
N HIS A 372 -1.86 -20.33 3.98
CA HIS A 372 -1.51 -21.74 4.16
C HIS A 372 -0.79 -22.04 5.48
N SER A 373 -0.03 -21.10 6.03
CA SER A 373 0.57 -21.16 7.38
C SER A 373 -0.43 -20.90 8.50
N GLY A 374 -1.71 -20.64 8.19
CA GLY A 374 -2.77 -20.44 9.17
C GLY A 374 -2.91 -19.01 9.70
N VAL A 375 -2.14 -18.06 9.18
CA VAL A 375 -2.27 -16.63 9.54
C VAL A 375 -3.56 -16.07 8.96
N SER A 376 -4.34 -15.35 9.77
CA SER A 376 -5.62 -14.78 9.39
C SER A 376 -5.72 -13.30 9.76
N GLN A 377 -6.60 -12.56 9.07
CA GLN A 377 -6.85 -11.15 9.37
C GLN A 377 -7.43 -10.93 10.78
N PRO A 378 -7.06 -9.85 11.48
CA PRO A 378 -7.73 -9.41 12.69
C PRO A 378 -9.08 -8.73 12.36
N LEU A 379 -9.97 -8.63 13.35
CA LEU A 379 -11.24 -7.91 13.19
C LEU A 379 -11.07 -6.38 13.21
N GLU A 380 -10.05 -5.91 13.91
CA GLU A 380 -9.71 -4.49 14.07
C GLU A 380 -8.26 -4.25 13.62
N PRO A 381 -7.93 -3.06 13.08
CA PRO A 381 -6.58 -2.77 12.65
C PRO A 381 -5.66 -2.57 13.87
N ILE A 382 -4.38 -2.93 13.73
CA ILE A 382 -3.38 -2.67 14.76
C ILE A 382 -2.96 -1.19 14.65
N PRO A 383 -3.27 -0.33 15.65
CA PRO A 383 -2.93 1.08 15.57
C PRO A 383 -1.41 1.30 15.54
N ASN A 384 -0.97 2.22 14.69
CA ASN A 384 0.42 2.65 14.63
C ASN A 384 0.53 4.11 14.11
N PRO A 385 1.56 4.88 14.51
CA PRO A 385 1.64 6.31 14.21
C PRO A 385 1.65 6.68 12.72
N SER A 386 2.01 5.72 11.85
CA SER A 386 2.13 5.96 10.40
C SER A 386 0.95 5.43 9.58
N GLY A 387 -0.02 4.76 10.20
CA GLY A 387 -1.16 4.13 9.53
C GLY A 387 -0.75 3.10 8.48
N TYR A 388 0.27 2.28 8.77
CA TYR A 388 0.69 1.19 7.91
C TYR A 388 0.00 -0.12 8.26
N HIS A 389 0.06 -1.10 7.35
CA HIS A 389 -0.38 -2.48 7.59
C HIS A 389 -1.84 -2.64 8.05
N HIS A 390 -2.74 -1.83 7.51
CA HIS A 390 -4.16 -2.01 7.77
C HIS A 390 -4.68 -3.29 7.07
N ASN A 391 -4.80 -4.38 7.83
CA ASN A 391 -5.27 -5.67 7.35
C ASN A 391 -6.55 -6.18 8.04
N ALA A 392 -7.27 -5.30 8.74
CA ALA A 392 -8.53 -5.67 9.37
C ALA A 392 -9.56 -6.22 8.35
N VAL A 393 -10.38 -7.16 8.81
CA VAL A 393 -11.54 -7.67 8.08
C VAL A 393 -12.42 -6.51 7.63
N GLN A 394 -12.71 -6.44 6.33
CA GLN A 394 -13.62 -5.43 5.79
C GLN A 394 -15.03 -5.70 6.30
N LYS A 395 -15.74 -4.65 6.69
CA LYS A 395 -17.15 -4.70 7.11
C LYS A 395 -17.93 -3.81 6.15
N ILE A 396 -18.97 -4.36 5.52
CA ILE A 396 -19.87 -3.67 4.60
C ILE A 396 -21.29 -3.91 5.08
N THR A 397 -22.07 -2.85 5.20
CA THR A 397 -23.51 -2.94 5.43
C THR A 397 -24.23 -2.84 4.09
N ILE A 398 -25.16 -3.77 3.83
CA ILE A 398 -26.12 -3.62 2.73
C ILE A 398 -27.56 -3.60 3.27
N HIS A 399 -28.46 -2.95 2.53
CA HIS A 399 -29.88 -2.85 2.86
C HIS A 399 -30.70 -3.53 1.77
N LEU A 400 -31.39 -4.62 2.13
CA LEU A 400 -32.28 -5.34 1.24
C LEU A 400 -33.73 -4.94 1.52
N ALA A 401 -34.40 -4.37 0.52
CA ALA A 401 -35.83 -4.07 0.51
C ALA A 401 -36.65 -5.22 -0.07
#